data_AF-R1DPW0-F1
#
_entry.id   AF-R1DPW0-F1
#
_cell.length_a   1.000
_cell.length_b   1.000
_cell.length_c   1.000
_cell.angle_alpha   90.00
_cell.angle_beta   90.00
_cell.angle_gamma   90.00
#
_symmetry.space_group_name_H-M   'P 1'
#
loop_
_entity.id
_entity.type
_entity.pdbx_description
1 polymer ?
#
loop_
_entity_poly.entity_id
_entity_poly.type
_entity_poly.pdbx_seq_one_letter_code
_entity_poly.pdbx_strand_id
1 'polypeptide(L)'
;MLAALVTTGRAAAVSTALHPRPLLLDVPAPAGFSWGGTFTFDEAGTAFRTATASAIDELDIGPRVGLGTQSEVRRGHLPGHTEPVAVKIGLKVGAIAREAEVLSAMSGVPGFPRLLYHEAEGEGTPGGALLLTLLGPSLDDLRRRGESGPLTGELLRHVGGCLLGLLRRLHAAGFVHNDVKPSNVLLSAGAAELHPASDLAADESRATRPSDDVESLLYTLAYLAAGSLPWQGEDADAVASAKRELLVEGVGAVAALTDGVECPAAAAALRALHAEVVRASRVLGAVDYATCLAALEAGQEASGLR
;
A
#
# COMPACT_ATOMS: atom_id res chain seq x y z
N MET A 1 36.66 -42.32 -16.82
CA MET A 1 35.78 -42.38 -15.62
C MET A 1 36.10 -41.13 -14.80
N LEU A 2 35.11 -40.27 -14.52
CA LEU A 2 35.15 -39.10 -13.60
C LEU A 2 36.33 -38.09 -13.72
N ALA A 3 36.05 -36.85 -14.15
CA ALA A 3 36.15 -35.64 -13.31
C ALA A 3 35.97 -34.32 -14.10
N ALA A 4 35.18 -33.41 -13.51
CA ALA A 4 35.08 -31.95 -13.66
C ALA A 4 35.69 -31.20 -14.87
N LEU A 5 34.84 -30.38 -15.52
CA LEU A 5 35.19 -28.97 -15.80
C LEU A 5 33.94 -28.09 -15.85
N VAL A 6 34.07 -26.87 -15.33
CA VAL A 6 33.00 -25.89 -15.14
C VAL A 6 32.70 -25.14 -16.43
N THR A 7 31.42 -24.99 -16.77
CA THR A 7 30.94 -23.82 -17.51
C THR A 7 29.70 -23.22 -16.84
N THR A 8 29.82 -21.95 -16.49
CA THR A 8 28.75 -21.10 -15.93
C THR A 8 27.67 -20.83 -16.99
N GLY A 9 26.39 -20.92 -16.61
CA GLY A 9 25.28 -20.65 -17.53
C GLY A 9 23.95 -20.34 -16.86
N ARG A 10 23.61 -19.03 -16.79
CA ARG A 10 22.26 -18.47 -16.56
C ARG A 10 21.44 -19.03 -15.38
N ALA A 11 21.55 -18.37 -14.23
CA ALA A 11 20.36 -18.11 -13.41
C ALA A 11 19.63 -16.89 -14.01
N ALA A 12 18.29 -16.90 -13.98
CA ALA A 12 17.48 -15.90 -14.66
C ALA A 12 17.61 -14.50 -14.01
N ALA A 13 17.64 -13.46 -14.85
CA ALA A 13 17.42 -12.09 -14.37
C ALA A 13 15.98 -11.99 -13.85
N VAL A 14 15.81 -11.94 -12.53
CA VAL A 14 14.51 -11.70 -11.91
C VAL A 14 14.07 -10.29 -12.27
N SER A 15 13.01 -10.20 -13.06
CA SER A 15 12.38 -8.92 -13.39
C SER A 15 11.82 -8.28 -12.12
N THR A 16 12.56 -7.31 -11.56
CA THR A 16 12.10 -6.45 -10.47
C THR A 16 11.07 -5.48 -11.01
N ALA A 17 9.85 -5.96 -11.19
CA ALA A 17 8.77 -5.20 -11.75
C ALA A 17 8.23 -4.18 -10.72
N LEU A 18 8.21 -2.90 -11.11
CA LEU A 18 7.80 -1.79 -10.25
C LEU A 18 6.35 -1.41 -10.60
N HIS A 19 5.39 -1.96 -9.86
CA HIS A 19 3.97 -1.88 -10.21
C HIS A 19 3.25 -0.70 -9.53
N PRO A 20 2.31 -0.06 -10.25
CA PRO A 20 1.13 0.54 -9.60
C PRO A 20 -0.19 -0.10 -9.99
N ARG A 21 -1.05 -0.27 -8.97
CA ARG A 21 -2.50 -0.53 -9.06
C ARG A 21 -3.19 0.56 -8.17
N PRO A 22 -4.41 0.43 -7.59
CA PRO A 22 -5.12 1.61 -7.08
C PRO A 22 -4.48 2.18 -5.81
N LEU A 23 -4.69 3.50 -5.62
CA LEU A 23 -4.34 4.34 -4.47
C LEU A 23 -3.19 3.84 -3.60
N LEU A 24 -1.97 4.25 -3.93
CA LEU A 24 -0.79 3.80 -3.24
C LEU A 24 -0.74 4.41 -1.83
N LEU A 25 -0.53 3.58 -0.81
CA LEU A 25 -0.28 4.04 0.56
C LEU A 25 1.22 4.02 0.83
N ASP A 26 1.79 5.16 1.20
CA ASP A 26 3.22 5.32 1.48
C ASP A 26 3.54 5.21 2.98
N VAL A 27 4.38 4.23 3.34
CA VAL A 27 4.82 4.00 4.73
C VAL A 27 6.28 4.44 4.92
N PRO A 28 6.55 5.50 5.72
CA PRO A 28 7.91 5.92 6.02
C PRO A 28 8.63 4.90 6.92
N ALA A 29 9.95 4.78 6.76
CA ALA A 29 10.77 3.97 7.65
C ALA A 29 10.78 4.52 9.09
N PRO A 30 10.79 3.67 10.13
CA PRO A 30 11.08 4.08 11.50
C PRO A 30 12.43 4.80 11.62
N ALA A 31 12.59 5.65 12.63
CA ALA A 31 13.86 6.33 12.90
C ALA A 31 14.99 5.31 13.15
N GLY A 32 16.09 5.43 12.39
CA GLY A 32 17.22 4.50 12.46
C GLY A 32 17.01 3.16 11.73
N PHE A 33 15.85 2.93 11.13
CA PHE A 33 15.59 1.77 10.27
C PHE A 33 15.72 2.13 8.79
N SER A 34 16.22 1.18 7.99
CA SER A 34 16.18 1.24 6.53
C SER A 34 15.51 -0.02 6.02
N TRP A 35 14.67 0.09 5.00
CA TRP A 35 13.84 -1.00 4.46
C TRP A 35 14.62 -2.17 3.85
N GLY A 36 15.96 -2.11 3.82
CA GLY A 36 16.83 -3.13 3.24
C GLY A 36 17.09 -2.87 1.75
N GLY A 37 18.31 -3.17 1.32
CA GLY A 37 18.79 -2.86 -0.02
C GLY A 37 19.23 -1.40 -0.19
N THR A 38 20.28 -1.20 -0.99
CA THR A 38 20.66 0.13 -1.51
C THR A 38 19.64 0.58 -2.57
N PHE A 39 18.44 0.92 -2.13
CA PHE A 39 17.53 1.76 -2.90
C PHE A 39 17.92 3.21 -2.69
N THR A 40 19.04 3.60 -3.29
CA THR A 40 19.32 5.00 -3.59
C THR A 40 18.34 5.43 -4.69
N PHE A 41 17.10 5.70 -4.28
CA PHE A 41 16.51 6.95 -4.70
C PHE A 41 17.33 8.01 -3.98
N ASP A 42 18.04 8.84 -4.75
CA ASP A 42 18.79 9.96 -4.19
C ASP A 42 17.84 10.81 -3.32
N GLU A 43 18.36 11.59 -2.35
CA GLU A 43 17.57 12.38 -1.36
C GLU A 43 16.60 13.43 -1.98
N ALA A 44 16.54 13.46 -3.31
CA ALA A 44 15.61 14.14 -4.20
C ALA A 44 14.13 13.71 -4.09
N GLY A 45 13.71 12.89 -3.11
CA GLY A 45 12.30 12.87 -2.68
C GLY A 45 11.77 14.27 -2.33
N THR A 46 12.69 15.19 -2.02
CA THR A 46 12.48 16.62 -1.77
C THR A 46 12.28 17.47 -3.05
N ALA A 47 12.53 16.95 -4.26
CA ALA A 47 12.74 17.75 -5.48
C ALA A 47 11.47 18.18 -6.22
N PHE A 48 10.36 17.44 -6.16
CA PHE A 48 9.10 17.77 -6.85
C PHE A 48 8.27 18.87 -6.16
N ARG A 49 8.91 19.96 -5.71
CA ARG A 49 8.23 21.12 -5.10
C ARG A 49 7.65 22.09 -6.14
N THR A 50 8.18 22.10 -7.38
CA THR A 50 7.83 23.09 -8.42
C THR A 50 7.75 22.55 -9.85
N ALA A 51 8.00 21.25 -10.09
CA ALA A 51 7.99 20.67 -11.44
C ALA A 51 6.59 20.14 -11.82
N THR A 52 6.05 20.63 -12.92
CA THR A 52 4.73 20.26 -13.49
C THR A 52 4.86 20.07 -15.00
N ALA A 53 4.33 18.97 -15.54
CA ALA A 53 4.16 18.81 -16.99
C ALA A 53 2.93 19.57 -17.49
N SER A 54 2.92 19.99 -18.76
CA SER A 54 1.72 20.51 -19.44
C SER A 54 1.00 19.46 -20.29
N ALA A 55 1.70 18.41 -20.74
CA ALA A 55 1.14 17.27 -21.47
C ALA A 55 1.98 16.00 -21.24
N ILE A 56 1.43 14.82 -21.56
CA ILE A 56 2.17 13.55 -21.42
C ILE A 56 3.12 13.30 -22.59
N ASP A 57 2.82 13.84 -23.77
CA ASP A 57 3.69 13.84 -24.95
C ASP A 57 5.02 14.61 -24.74
N GLU A 58 5.12 15.43 -23.70
CA GLU A 58 6.35 16.15 -23.33
C GLU A 58 7.36 15.25 -22.59
N LEU A 59 6.95 14.08 -22.09
CA LEU A 59 7.82 13.22 -21.28
C LEU A 59 8.66 12.25 -22.11
N ASP A 60 9.88 12.01 -21.65
CA ASP A 60 10.64 10.82 -22.06
C ASP A 60 10.04 9.59 -21.36
N ILE A 61 9.08 8.92 -22.02
CA ILE A 61 8.40 7.74 -21.48
C ILE A 61 9.25 6.48 -21.77
N GLY A 62 10.02 6.07 -20.77
CA GLY A 62 10.83 4.87 -20.77
C GLY A 62 10.03 3.55 -20.63
N PRO A 63 10.65 2.49 -20.07
CA PRO A 63 10.10 1.14 -20.09
C PRO A 63 8.83 1.01 -19.23
N ARG A 64 7.97 0.05 -19.59
CA ARG A 64 6.86 -0.39 -18.75
C ARG A 64 7.39 -1.03 -17.47
N VAL A 65 6.88 -0.54 -16.34
CA VAL A 65 7.21 -1.00 -15.00
C VAL A 65 6.10 -1.88 -14.40
N GLY A 66 4.84 -1.65 -14.78
CA GLY A 66 3.70 -2.46 -14.34
C GLY A 66 2.56 -2.59 -15.34
N LEU A 67 1.76 -3.64 -15.17
CA LEU A 67 0.51 -3.86 -15.90
C LEU A 67 -0.60 -4.24 -14.92
N GLY A 68 -1.65 -3.45 -14.89
CA GLY A 68 -2.90 -3.66 -14.15
C GLY A 68 -4.01 -4.18 -15.05
N THR A 69 -5.16 -4.49 -14.46
CA THR A 69 -6.37 -4.93 -15.18
C THR A 69 -6.98 -3.80 -16.02
N GLN A 70 -6.78 -2.54 -15.62
CA GLN A 70 -7.38 -1.37 -16.27
C GLN A 70 -6.35 -0.35 -16.77
N SER A 71 -5.08 -0.45 -16.38
CA SER A 71 -4.03 0.51 -16.71
C SER A 71 -2.67 -0.18 -16.93
N GLU A 72 -1.80 0.34 -17.78
CA GLU A 72 -0.36 0.08 -17.70
C GLU A 72 0.38 1.25 -17.04
N VAL A 73 1.60 0.99 -16.54
CA VAL A 73 2.44 2.06 -15.96
C VAL A 73 3.85 1.94 -16.47
N ARG A 74 4.42 3.09 -16.86
CA ARG A 74 5.76 3.26 -17.39
C ARG A 74 6.55 4.23 -16.50
N ARG A 75 7.87 4.05 -16.45
CA ARG A 75 8.77 5.05 -15.85
C ARG A 75 9.01 6.14 -16.89
N GLY A 76 8.85 7.40 -16.51
CA GLY A 76 9.20 8.56 -17.34
C GLY A 76 10.18 9.51 -16.65
N HIS A 77 10.60 10.55 -17.35
CA HIS A 77 11.30 11.71 -16.80
C HIS A 77 10.68 12.99 -17.38
N LEU A 78 10.62 14.06 -16.58
CA LEU A 78 10.23 15.40 -17.05
C LEU A 78 11.39 16.04 -17.84
N PRO A 79 11.12 16.87 -18.86
CA PRO A 79 12.15 17.63 -19.55
C PRO A 79 13.05 18.42 -18.58
N GLY A 80 14.36 18.17 -18.62
CA GLY A 80 15.34 18.85 -17.77
C GLY A 80 15.43 18.32 -16.33
N HIS A 81 14.67 17.28 -15.95
CA HIS A 81 14.75 16.64 -14.65
C HIS A 81 15.45 15.28 -14.69
N THR A 82 16.26 14.99 -13.68
CA THR A 82 16.92 13.70 -13.47
C THR A 82 16.04 12.71 -12.72
N GLU A 83 15.06 13.22 -11.97
CA GLU A 83 14.22 12.42 -11.08
C GLU A 83 13.14 11.68 -11.87
N PRO A 84 12.94 10.37 -11.64
CA PRO A 84 11.95 9.60 -12.35
C PRO A 84 10.53 9.83 -11.83
N VAL A 85 9.58 9.74 -12.75
CA VAL A 85 8.14 9.86 -12.51
C VAL A 85 7.43 8.58 -12.97
N ALA A 86 6.26 8.31 -12.41
CA ALA A 86 5.40 7.21 -12.82
C ALA A 86 4.31 7.75 -13.78
N VAL A 87 4.25 7.21 -14.98
CA VAL A 87 3.21 7.52 -15.98
C VAL A 87 2.24 6.35 -16.03
N LYS A 88 1.00 6.54 -15.56
CA LYS A 88 -0.05 5.51 -15.51
C LYS A 88 -1.10 5.78 -16.58
N ILE A 89 -1.22 4.88 -17.55
CA ILE A 89 -2.03 5.04 -18.76
C ILE A 89 -3.22 4.08 -18.67
N GLY A 90 -4.44 4.59 -18.82
CA GLY A 90 -5.65 3.76 -18.85
C GLY A 90 -5.76 2.96 -20.14
N LEU A 91 -6.11 1.68 -20.02
CA LEU A 91 -6.30 0.76 -21.16
C LEU A 91 -7.69 0.88 -21.82
N LYS A 92 -8.61 1.62 -21.18
CA LYS A 92 -10.00 1.82 -21.63
C LYS A 92 -10.57 3.11 -21.03
N VAL A 93 -11.59 3.66 -21.68
CA VAL A 93 -12.48 4.72 -21.17
C VAL A 93 -12.91 4.39 -19.73
N GLY A 94 -12.87 5.39 -18.84
CA GLY A 94 -13.15 5.30 -17.40
C GLY A 94 -12.08 4.64 -16.53
N ALA A 95 -10.98 4.10 -17.08
CA ALA A 95 -10.04 3.26 -16.33
C ALA A 95 -9.32 3.94 -15.16
N ILE A 96 -9.10 5.26 -15.25
CA ILE A 96 -8.36 6.03 -14.25
C ILE A 96 -9.18 7.13 -13.60
N ALA A 97 -10.38 7.47 -14.10
CA ALA A 97 -11.11 8.67 -13.72
C ALA A 97 -11.33 8.76 -12.20
N ARG A 98 -11.75 7.65 -11.59
CA ARG A 98 -11.90 7.49 -10.14
C ARG A 98 -10.58 7.66 -9.37
N GLU A 99 -9.46 7.22 -9.93
CA GLU A 99 -8.14 7.37 -9.32
C GLU A 99 -7.58 8.79 -9.47
N ALA A 100 -7.85 9.45 -10.61
CA ALA A 100 -7.56 10.85 -10.85
C ALA A 100 -8.27 11.75 -9.83
N GLU A 101 -9.55 11.46 -9.56
CA GLU A 101 -10.38 12.13 -8.56
C GLU A 101 -9.80 12.00 -7.15
N VAL A 102 -9.50 10.77 -6.69
CA VAL A 102 -8.89 10.57 -5.36
C VAL A 102 -7.51 11.24 -5.28
N LEU A 103 -6.64 11.03 -6.27
CA LEU A 103 -5.28 11.59 -6.24
C LEU A 103 -5.27 13.11 -6.41
N SER A 104 -6.30 13.71 -7.01
CA SER A 104 -6.47 15.18 -7.01
C SER A 104 -6.81 15.70 -5.62
N ALA A 105 -7.81 15.09 -4.96
CA ALA A 105 -8.23 15.49 -3.60
C ALA A 105 -7.16 15.20 -2.54
N MET A 106 -6.39 14.13 -2.69
CA MET A 106 -5.31 13.74 -1.79
C MET A 106 -3.94 14.35 -2.20
N SER A 107 -3.86 15.15 -3.26
CA SER A 107 -2.58 15.69 -3.75
C SER A 107 -1.96 16.63 -2.71
N GLY A 108 -0.74 16.33 -2.29
CA GLY A 108 -0.05 17.07 -1.23
C GLY A 108 -0.36 16.62 0.20
N VAL A 109 -1.32 15.71 0.40
CA VAL A 109 -1.52 15.03 1.70
C VAL A 109 -0.37 14.04 1.90
N PRO A 110 0.41 14.12 3.00
CA PRO A 110 1.51 13.19 3.25
C PRO A 110 1.05 11.73 3.30
N GLY A 111 1.81 10.85 2.64
CA GLY A 111 1.53 9.41 2.54
C GLY A 111 0.68 8.97 1.33
N PHE A 112 0.34 9.89 0.43
CA PHE A 112 -0.28 9.61 -0.86
C PHE A 112 0.61 10.10 -2.02
N PRO A 113 0.61 9.44 -3.20
CA PRO A 113 1.30 9.93 -4.39
C PRO A 113 0.85 11.33 -4.75
N ARG A 114 1.80 12.22 -5.06
CA ARG A 114 1.47 13.53 -5.61
C ARG A 114 1.09 13.36 -7.08
N LEU A 115 -0.11 13.82 -7.43
CA LEU A 115 -0.52 14.01 -8.81
C LEU A 115 0.20 15.24 -9.37
N LEU A 116 1.08 15.02 -10.34
CA LEU A 116 1.87 16.06 -11.03
C LEU A 116 1.13 16.59 -12.27
N TYR A 117 0.39 15.71 -12.96
CA TYR A 117 -0.45 16.03 -14.11
C TYR A 117 -1.51 14.94 -14.33
N HIS A 118 -2.66 15.31 -14.88
CA HIS A 118 -3.74 14.40 -15.29
C HIS A 118 -4.18 14.75 -16.71
N GLU A 119 -4.08 13.77 -17.59
CA GLU A 119 -4.62 13.81 -18.94
C GLU A 119 -5.99 13.12 -18.96
N ALA A 120 -7.02 13.87 -19.33
CA ALA A 120 -8.36 13.33 -19.53
C ALA A 120 -8.42 12.40 -20.75
N GLU A 121 -9.48 11.61 -20.82
CA GLU A 121 -9.72 10.67 -21.91
C GLU A 121 -9.90 11.40 -23.26
N GLY A 122 -9.16 10.96 -24.29
CA GLY A 122 -9.13 11.61 -25.60
C GLY A 122 -8.63 10.71 -26.72
N GLU A 123 -8.51 11.24 -27.93
CA GLU A 123 -8.17 10.48 -29.14
C GLU A 123 -6.76 9.85 -29.09
N GLY A 124 -5.78 10.57 -28.53
CA GLY A 124 -4.42 10.05 -28.28
C GLY A 124 -4.32 9.14 -27.05
N THR A 125 -5.15 9.37 -26.03
CA THR A 125 -5.10 8.67 -24.74
C THR A 125 -6.50 8.19 -24.34
N PRO A 126 -7.04 7.10 -24.93
CA PRO A 126 -8.46 6.73 -24.81
C PRO A 126 -8.92 6.30 -23.40
N GLY A 127 -7.98 5.97 -22.52
CA GLY A 127 -8.25 5.72 -21.09
C GLY A 127 -7.69 6.79 -20.16
N GLY A 128 -7.26 7.94 -20.71
CA GLY A 128 -6.56 8.99 -19.99
C GLY A 128 -5.20 8.53 -19.43
N ALA A 129 -4.47 9.44 -18.80
CA ALA A 129 -3.26 9.09 -18.06
C ALA A 129 -2.95 10.01 -16.87
N LEU A 130 -2.21 9.48 -15.90
CA LEU A 130 -1.78 10.17 -14.68
C LEU A 130 -0.25 10.23 -14.62
N LEU A 131 0.26 11.39 -14.27
CA LEU A 131 1.67 11.58 -13.94
C LEU A 131 1.82 11.71 -12.43
N LEU A 132 2.56 10.80 -11.82
CA LEU A 132 2.68 10.66 -10.37
C LEU A 132 4.16 10.66 -9.93
N THR A 133 4.39 11.01 -8.66
CA THR A 133 5.66 10.67 -7.98
C THR A 133 5.90 9.16 -8.03
N LEU A 134 7.07 8.74 -8.49
CA LEU A 134 7.47 7.32 -8.46
C LEU A 134 7.80 6.90 -7.01
N LEU A 135 7.13 5.87 -6.51
CA LEU A 135 7.40 5.28 -5.20
C LEU A 135 8.39 4.10 -5.30
N GLY A 136 8.92 3.66 -4.15
CA GLY A 136 9.77 2.49 -4.03
C GLY A 136 9.02 1.16 -4.13
N PRO A 137 9.59 0.04 -3.62
CA PRO A 137 8.97 -1.27 -3.70
C PRO A 137 7.66 -1.37 -2.88
N SER A 138 6.81 -2.33 -3.22
CA SER A 138 5.64 -2.69 -2.42
C SER A 138 5.98 -3.60 -1.23
N LEU A 139 5.08 -3.74 -0.26
CA LEU A 139 5.23 -4.72 0.82
C LEU A 139 5.25 -6.17 0.28
N ASP A 140 4.55 -6.43 -0.84
CA ASP A 140 4.63 -7.70 -1.56
C ASP A 140 6.03 -7.94 -2.16
N ASP A 141 6.68 -6.89 -2.66
CA ASP A 141 8.05 -6.99 -3.19
C ASP A 141 9.08 -7.25 -2.09
N LEU A 142 8.98 -6.61 -0.93
CA LEU A 142 9.83 -6.93 0.22
C LEU A 142 9.64 -8.39 0.64
N ARG A 143 8.38 -8.83 0.77
CA ARG A 143 8.03 -10.20 1.17
C ARG A 143 8.60 -11.24 0.20
N ARG A 144 8.46 -11.02 -1.12
CA ARG A 144 8.94 -11.94 -2.16
C ARG A 144 10.46 -12.02 -2.29
N ARG A 145 11.20 -10.99 -1.89
CA ARG A 145 12.68 -11.01 -1.89
C ARG A 145 13.25 -11.90 -0.78
N GLY A 146 12.47 -12.20 0.27
CA GLY A 146 12.90 -13.01 1.41
C GLY A 146 13.86 -12.29 2.37
N GLU A 147 14.22 -11.04 2.07
CA GLU A 147 15.19 -10.23 2.83
C GLU A 147 14.69 -9.85 4.24
N SER A 148 13.37 -9.80 4.45
CA SER A 148 12.76 -9.29 5.69
C SER A 148 12.14 -10.36 6.62
N GLY A 149 12.03 -11.62 6.18
CA GLY A 149 11.22 -12.63 6.88
C GLY A 149 9.74 -12.18 7.06
N PRO A 150 8.99 -12.74 8.03
CA PRO A 150 7.75 -12.13 8.51
C PRO A 150 8.03 -10.79 9.19
N LEU A 151 7.16 -9.79 9.01
CA LEU A 151 7.29 -8.53 9.75
C LEU A 151 6.92 -8.77 11.21
N THR A 152 7.89 -8.56 12.11
CA THR A 152 7.72 -8.83 13.54
C THR A 152 7.48 -7.55 14.35
N GLY A 153 6.87 -7.75 15.52
CA GLY A 153 6.84 -6.81 16.64
C GLY A 153 6.60 -5.34 16.29
N GLU A 154 7.60 -4.49 16.54
CA GLU A 154 7.50 -3.05 16.37
C GLU A 154 7.33 -2.63 14.91
N LEU A 155 8.03 -3.27 13.96
CA LEU A 155 7.95 -2.89 12.55
C LEU A 155 6.57 -3.18 11.96
N LEU A 156 5.95 -4.31 12.32
CA LEU A 156 4.57 -4.61 11.94
C LEU A 156 3.59 -3.58 12.53
N ARG A 157 3.74 -3.24 13.80
CA ARG A 157 2.89 -2.25 14.48
C ARG A 157 3.04 -0.85 13.89
N HIS A 158 4.26 -0.44 13.56
CA HIS A 158 4.55 0.82 12.84
C HIS A 158 3.87 0.85 11.47
N VAL A 159 4.05 -0.19 10.65
CA VAL A 159 3.37 -0.32 9.34
C VAL A 159 1.85 -0.23 9.50
N GLY A 160 1.28 -0.97 10.47
CA GLY A 160 -0.15 -0.91 10.76
C GLY A 160 -0.63 0.47 11.20
N GLY A 161 0.13 1.15 12.07
CA GLY A 161 -0.17 2.51 12.54
C GLY A 161 -0.15 3.54 11.42
N CYS A 162 0.87 3.50 10.56
CA CYS A 162 0.94 4.34 9.36
C CYS A 162 -0.26 4.09 8.43
N LEU A 163 -0.51 2.83 8.06
CA LEU A 163 -1.60 2.48 7.15
C LEU A 163 -2.98 2.85 7.71
N LEU A 164 -3.24 2.57 8.98
CA LEU A 164 -4.48 2.98 9.65
C LEU A 164 -4.61 4.52 9.71
N GLY A 165 -3.50 5.22 9.92
CA GLY A 165 -3.44 6.68 9.88
C GLY A 165 -3.73 7.27 8.49
N LEU A 166 -3.33 6.59 7.41
CA LEU A 166 -3.65 6.98 6.03
C LEU A 166 -5.10 6.65 5.68
N LEU A 167 -5.59 5.46 6.03
CA LEU A 167 -7.00 5.11 5.92
C LEU A 167 -7.88 6.13 6.64
N ARG A 168 -7.55 6.53 7.88
CA ARG A 168 -8.28 7.60 8.59
C ARG A 168 -8.35 8.91 7.79
N ARG A 169 -7.26 9.32 7.13
CA ARG A 169 -7.24 10.51 6.27
C ARG A 169 -8.11 10.30 5.04
N LEU A 170 -8.06 9.13 4.41
CA LEU A 170 -8.85 8.74 3.26
C LEU A 170 -10.35 8.54 3.55
N HIS A 171 -10.71 8.24 4.81
CA HIS A 171 -12.10 8.08 5.25
C HIS A 171 -12.70 9.39 5.76
N ALA A 172 -11.90 10.27 6.38
CA ALA A 172 -12.25 11.68 6.52
C ALA A 172 -12.53 12.26 5.12
N ALA A 173 -11.58 11.98 4.21
CA ALA A 173 -11.63 11.86 2.75
C ALA A 173 -12.96 11.88 1.96
N GLY A 174 -14.05 11.38 2.55
CA GLY A 174 -15.25 10.92 1.85
C GLY A 174 -14.99 9.75 0.88
N PHE A 175 -13.80 9.15 0.89
CA PHE A 175 -13.41 8.02 0.05
C PHE A 175 -13.34 6.73 0.87
N VAL A 176 -13.33 5.58 0.19
CA VAL A 176 -12.94 4.28 0.72
C VAL A 176 -11.99 3.66 -0.31
N HIS A 177 -10.93 2.98 0.14
CA HIS A 177 -9.85 2.47 -0.70
C HIS A 177 -10.30 1.24 -1.52
N ASN A 178 -11.10 0.35 -0.91
CA ASN A 178 -11.68 -0.86 -1.51
C ASN A 178 -10.68 -1.94 -1.95
N ASP A 179 -9.37 -1.75 -1.77
CA ASP A 179 -8.34 -2.67 -2.27
C ASP A 179 -7.05 -2.65 -1.40
N VAL A 180 -7.19 -2.57 -0.08
CA VAL A 180 -6.03 -2.60 0.84
C VAL A 180 -5.39 -4.00 0.81
N LYS A 181 -4.15 -4.10 0.31
CA LYS A 181 -3.37 -5.33 0.23
C LYS A 181 -1.86 -5.05 0.08
N PRO A 182 -0.96 -6.01 0.35
CA PRO A 182 0.49 -5.80 0.29
C PRO A 182 1.04 -5.21 -1.02
N SER A 183 0.40 -5.48 -2.16
CA SER A 183 0.82 -4.98 -3.49
C SER A 183 0.34 -3.56 -3.82
N ASN A 184 -0.52 -2.94 -3.00
CA ASN A 184 -0.94 -1.54 -3.11
C ASN A 184 -0.32 -0.63 -2.02
N VAL A 185 0.40 -1.22 -1.05
CA VAL A 185 1.21 -0.46 -0.08
C VAL A 185 2.63 -0.39 -0.61
N LEU A 186 3.16 0.81 -0.79
CA LEU A 186 4.54 1.04 -1.24
C LEU A 186 5.31 1.90 -0.25
N LEU A 187 6.62 1.99 -0.46
CA LEU A 187 7.55 2.55 0.52
C LEU A 187 8.31 3.72 -0.11
N SER A 188 8.29 4.87 0.55
CA SER A 188 9.11 6.02 0.20
C SER A 188 10.55 5.89 0.72
N ALA A 189 11.48 6.48 -0.04
CA ALA A 189 12.81 6.84 0.45
C ALA A 189 12.66 8.10 1.33
N GLY A 190 12.53 7.89 2.63
CA GLY A 190 11.81 8.78 3.55
C GLY A 190 12.31 10.22 3.78
N ALA A 191 11.37 11.04 4.25
CA ALA A 191 11.54 12.23 5.10
C ALA A 191 10.18 12.55 5.79
N ALA A 192 10.15 13.40 6.82
CA ALA A 192 9.08 13.45 7.83
C ALA A 192 8.10 14.67 7.78
N GLU A 193 6.87 14.49 8.34
CA GLU A 193 5.92 15.52 8.89
C GLU A 193 5.23 16.57 7.94
N LEU A 194 4.07 17.23 8.22
CA LEU A 194 2.96 17.10 9.22
C LEU A 194 1.65 17.86 8.78
N HIS A 195 0.53 17.66 9.51
CA HIS A 195 -0.74 18.46 9.56
C HIS A 195 -1.56 18.63 8.21
N PRO A 196 -2.76 19.29 8.14
CA PRO A 196 -4.05 18.55 7.99
C PRO A 196 -5.04 18.97 6.84
N ALA A 197 -6.05 18.10 6.55
CA ALA A 197 -7.28 18.31 5.71
C ALA A 197 -7.09 18.42 4.16
N SER A 198 -8.02 18.10 3.22
CA SER A 198 -9.34 17.39 3.21
C SER A 198 -9.87 17.05 1.78
N ASP A 199 -10.38 15.81 1.59
CA ASP A 199 -11.67 15.31 1.00
C ASP A 199 -12.14 15.74 -0.42
N LEU A 200 -12.61 14.86 -1.36
CA LEU A 200 -13.93 14.15 -1.37
C LEU A 200 -14.19 13.09 -2.51
N ALA A 201 -14.84 11.95 -2.17
CA ALA A 201 -15.78 10.99 -2.89
C ALA A 201 -15.64 10.61 -4.41
N ALA A 202 -16.23 9.55 -5.03
CA ALA A 202 -16.68 8.17 -4.69
C ALA A 202 -17.26 7.37 -5.93
N ASP A 203 -17.22 6.01 -6.00
CA ASP A 203 -18.10 5.16 -6.89
C ASP A 203 -18.28 3.69 -6.40
N GLU A 204 -19.31 2.97 -6.87
CA GLU A 204 -20.16 2.02 -6.12
C GLU A 204 -20.15 0.52 -6.52
N SER A 205 -20.32 -0.40 -5.53
CA SER A 205 -21.22 -1.58 -5.64
C SER A 205 -21.41 -2.27 -4.26
N ARG A 206 -22.58 -2.06 -3.63
CA ARG A 206 -22.74 -1.89 -2.17
C ARG A 206 -21.85 -0.72 -1.71
N ALA A 207 -22.39 0.19 -0.88
CA ALA A 207 -21.56 1.23 -0.28
C ALA A 207 -20.50 0.55 0.60
N THR A 208 -19.28 0.48 0.09
CA THR A 208 -18.10 0.01 0.84
C THR A 208 -17.85 0.96 1.99
N ARG A 209 -17.34 0.41 3.08
CA ARG A 209 -17.27 1.14 4.35
C ARG A 209 -15.83 1.30 4.80
N PRO A 210 -15.54 2.32 5.62
CA PRO A 210 -14.28 2.42 6.35
C PRO A 210 -13.92 1.14 7.14
N SER A 211 -14.92 0.38 7.62
CA SER A 211 -14.72 -0.92 8.26
C SER A 211 -14.16 -1.99 7.31
N ASP A 212 -14.56 -1.98 6.04
CA ASP A 212 -14.18 -2.99 5.05
C ASP A 212 -12.69 -2.81 4.63
N ASP A 213 -12.20 -1.57 4.65
CA ASP A 213 -10.77 -1.25 4.49
C ASP A 213 -9.94 -1.66 5.73
N VAL A 214 -10.48 -1.49 6.95
CA VAL A 214 -9.78 -1.90 8.18
C VAL A 214 -9.78 -3.43 8.34
N GLU A 215 -10.82 -4.12 7.87
CA GLU A 215 -10.82 -5.59 7.71
C GLU A 215 -9.72 -6.03 6.73
N SER A 216 -9.59 -5.34 5.60
CA SER A 216 -8.54 -5.61 4.61
C SER A 216 -7.12 -5.29 5.12
N LEU A 217 -6.98 -4.26 5.97
CA LEU A 217 -5.73 -3.97 6.70
C LEU A 217 -5.40 -5.06 7.72
N LEU A 218 -6.38 -5.57 8.48
CA LEU A 218 -6.20 -6.69 9.41
C LEU A 218 -5.64 -7.92 8.68
N TYR A 219 -6.21 -8.28 7.53
CA TYR A 219 -5.71 -9.40 6.72
C TYR A 219 -4.32 -9.12 6.14
N THR A 220 -4.04 -7.89 5.73
CA THR A 220 -2.72 -7.46 5.26
C THR A 220 -1.66 -7.62 6.36
N LEU A 221 -1.93 -7.16 7.59
CA LEU A 221 -0.99 -7.27 8.71
C LEU A 221 -0.84 -8.72 9.20
N ALA A 222 -1.92 -9.49 9.27
CA ALA A 222 -1.85 -10.91 9.62
C ALA A 222 -1.01 -11.71 8.60
N TYR A 223 -1.21 -11.47 7.29
CA TYR A 223 -0.40 -12.06 6.23
C TYR A 223 1.09 -11.69 6.36
N LEU A 224 1.41 -10.42 6.64
CA LEU A 224 2.78 -9.97 6.80
C LEU A 224 3.47 -10.57 8.04
N ALA A 225 2.70 -10.84 9.10
CA ALA A 225 3.19 -11.36 10.38
C ALA A 225 3.32 -12.89 10.43
N ALA A 226 2.36 -13.63 9.88
CA ALA A 226 2.35 -15.11 9.87
C ALA A 226 2.91 -15.69 8.55
N GLY A 227 2.87 -14.93 7.47
CA GLY A 227 3.40 -15.32 6.15
C GLY A 227 2.40 -16.01 5.21
N SER A 228 1.24 -16.38 5.72
CA SER A 228 0.07 -16.86 4.98
C SER A 228 -1.20 -16.46 5.72
N LEU A 229 -2.36 -16.62 5.07
CA LEU A 229 -3.68 -16.56 5.71
C LEU A 229 -4.28 -17.96 5.82
N PRO A 230 -5.18 -18.24 6.79
CA PRO A 230 -5.76 -19.57 6.99
C PRO A 230 -6.48 -20.15 5.75
N TRP A 231 -7.03 -19.29 4.90
CA TRP A 231 -7.74 -19.63 3.66
C TRP A 231 -6.88 -19.51 2.39
N GLN A 232 -5.54 -19.47 2.52
CA GLN A 232 -4.66 -19.27 1.37
C GLN A 232 -4.51 -20.55 0.54
N GLY A 233 -5.08 -20.55 -0.66
CA GLY A 233 -5.12 -21.70 -1.57
C GLY A 233 -6.50 -22.35 -1.68
N GLU A 234 -7.45 -21.92 -0.84
CA GLU A 234 -8.85 -22.35 -0.86
C GLU A 234 -9.64 -21.69 -2.00
N ASP A 235 -10.82 -22.24 -2.31
CA ASP A 235 -11.74 -21.65 -3.28
C ASP A 235 -12.47 -20.39 -2.75
N ALA A 236 -13.18 -19.71 -3.66
CA ALA A 236 -13.84 -18.43 -3.34
C ALA A 236 -14.95 -18.55 -2.29
N ASP A 237 -15.66 -19.68 -2.22
CA ASP A 237 -16.75 -19.90 -1.26
C ASP A 237 -16.19 -20.23 0.12
N ALA A 238 -15.13 -21.03 0.19
CA ALA A 238 -14.37 -21.30 1.41
C ALA A 238 -13.73 -20.02 1.98
N VAL A 239 -13.07 -19.20 1.14
CA VAL A 239 -12.54 -17.87 1.54
C VAL A 239 -13.65 -16.96 2.05
N ALA A 240 -14.81 -16.92 1.38
CA ALA A 240 -15.95 -16.11 1.81
C ALA A 240 -16.57 -16.62 3.12
N SER A 241 -16.54 -17.94 3.38
CA SER A 241 -16.99 -18.54 4.63
C SER A 241 -16.08 -18.17 5.79
N ALA A 242 -14.76 -18.36 5.65
CA ALA A 242 -13.78 -18.05 6.70
C ALA A 242 -13.79 -16.56 7.10
N LYS A 243 -13.93 -15.65 6.13
CA LYS A 243 -14.11 -14.21 6.41
C LYS A 243 -15.42 -13.92 7.16
N ARG A 244 -16.51 -14.59 6.79
CA ARG A 244 -17.81 -14.44 7.48
C ARG A 244 -17.75 -14.96 8.93
N GLU A 245 -17.08 -16.08 9.14
CA GLU A 245 -16.85 -16.67 10.47
C GLU A 245 -16.09 -15.70 11.38
N LEU A 246 -15.01 -15.09 10.88
CA LEU A 246 -14.29 -14.02 11.58
C LEU A 246 -15.19 -12.84 12.00
N LEU A 247 -16.14 -12.42 11.16
CA LEU A 247 -17.08 -11.33 11.48
C LEU A 247 -18.18 -11.75 12.47
N VAL A 248 -18.57 -13.03 12.47
CA VAL A 248 -19.69 -13.56 13.26
C VAL A 248 -19.23 -14.04 14.64
N GLU A 249 -18.18 -14.86 14.74
CA GLU A 249 -17.81 -15.57 15.96
C GLU A 249 -16.97 -14.74 16.94
N GLY A 250 -16.38 -13.62 16.49
CA GLY A 250 -15.64 -12.71 17.36
C GLY A 250 -14.29 -13.28 17.82
N VAL A 251 -13.93 -13.06 19.09
CA VAL A 251 -12.55 -13.21 19.59
C VAL A 251 -12.00 -14.65 19.51
N GLY A 252 -12.85 -15.67 19.31
CA GLY A 252 -12.40 -17.04 19.04
C GLY A 252 -11.75 -17.20 17.66
N ALA A 253 -12.36 -16.62 16.61
CA ALA A 253 -11.93 -16.82 15.22
C ALA A 253 -10.62 -16.09 14.88
N VAL A 254 -10.31 -14.97 15.56
CA VAL A 254 -9.03 -14.25 15.36
C VAL A 254 -7.81 -15.01 15.90
N ALA A 255 -8.00 -16.09 16.67
CA ALA A 255 -6.91 -17.01 17.01
C ALA A 255 -6.20 -17.50 15.74
N ALA A 256 -6.96 -17.96 14.73
CA ALA A 256 -6.42 -18.43 13.45
C ALA A 256 -5.60 -17.36 12.68
N LEU A 257 -5.83 -16.06 12.92
CA LEU A 257 -5.02 -14.97 12.35
C LEU A 257 -3.78 -14.60 13.19
N THR A 258 -3.69 -15.09 14.43
CA THR A 258 -2.66 -14.71 15.40
C THR A 258 -1.81 -15.86 15.93
N ASP A 259 -2.18 -17.12 15.69
CA ASP A 259 -1.45 -18.30 16.18
C ASP A 259 -0.03 -18.41 15.60
N GLY A 260 0.23 -17.83 14.43
CA GLY A 260 1.56 -17.72 13.82
C GLY A 260 2.34 -16.44 14.17
N VAL A 261 1.82 -15.57 15.05
CA VAL A 261 2.40 -14.25 15.34
C VAL A 261 3.20 -14.27 16.64
N GLU A 262 4.51 -14.42 16.52
CA GLU A 262 5.44 -14.61 17.66
C GLU A 262 5.41 -13.48 18.70
N CYS A 263 5.16 -12.23 18.29
CA CYS A 263 5.18 -11.08 19.19
C CYS A 263 3.80 -10.86 19.86
N PRO A 264 3.68 -10.94 21.21
CA PRO A 264 2.40 -10.77 21.90
C PRO A 264 1.75 -9.41 21.67
N ALA A 265 2.54 -8.33 21.56
CA ALA A 265 2.02 -6.99 21.28
C ALA A 265 1.44 -6.87 19.85
N ALA A 266 2.09 -7.49 18.87
CA ALA A 266 1.57 -7.55 17.50
C ALA A 266 0.26 -8.38 17.45
N ALA A 267 0.23 -9.53 18.11
CA ALA A 267 -0.99 -10.34 18.21
C ALA A 267 -2.13 -9.60 18.95
N ALA A 268 -1.83 -8.82 20.00
CA ALA A 268 -2.80 -7.97 20.68
C ALA A 268 -3.36 -6.87 19.77
N ALA A 269 -2.51 -6.19 18.99
CA ALA A 269 -2.93 -5.18 18.03
C ALA A 269 -3.87 -5.76 16.94
N LEU A 270 -3.54 -6.94 16.40
CA LEU A 270 -4.41 -7.64 15.44
C LEU A 270 -5.78 -8.00 16.05
N ARG A 271 -5.83 -8.43 17.32
CA ARG A 271 -7.09 -8.71 18.03
C ARG A 271 -7.90 -7.45 18.29
N ALA A 272 -7.26 -6.31 18.56
CA ALA A 272 -7.94 -5.03 18.72
C ALA A 272 -8.55 -4.53 17.39
N LEU A 273 -7.80 -4.59 16.29
CA LEU A 273 -8.30 -4.30 14.94
C LEU A 273 -9.50 -5.19 14.58
N HIS A 274 -9.40 -6.49 14.87
CA HIS A 274 -10.51 -7.43 14.65
C HIS A 274 -11.75 -7.12 15.49
N ALA A 275 -11.59 -6.85 16.78
CA ALA A 275 -12.69 -6.47 17.67
C ALA A 275 -13.40 -5.20 17.17
N GLU A 276 -12.65 -4.23 16.65
CA GLU A 276 -13.20 -3.02 16.05
C GLU A 276 -13.96 -3.30 14.75
N VAL A 277 -13.40 -4.11 13.84
CA VAL A 277 -14.07 -4.52 12.59
C VAL A 277 -15.40 -5.23 12.90
N VAL A 278 -15.42 -6.13 13.89
CA VAL A 278 -16.64 -6.81 14.36
C VAL A 278 -17.63 -5.82 14.96
N ARG A 279 -17.18 -4.86 15.78
CA ARG A 279 -18.03 -3.81 16.37
C ARG A 279 -18.68 -2.95 15.28
N ALA A 280 -17.88 -2.36 14.40
CA ALA A 280 -18.32 -1.48 13.32
C ALA A 280 -19.29 -2.20 12.37
N SER A 281 -19.01 -3.46 12.01
CA SER A 281 -19.86 -4.29 11.16
C SER A 281 -21.23 -4.59 11.79
N ARG A 282 -21.28 -4.87 13.10
CA ARG A 282 -22.52 -5.19 13.82
C ARG A 282 -23.42 -3.99 14.06
N VAL A 283 -22.85 -2.83 14.43
CA VAL A 283 -23.63 -1.63 14.76
C VAL A 283 -23.80 -0.64 13.60
N LEU A 284 -23.24 -0.96 12.42
CA LEU A 284 -23.16 -0.08 11.25
C LEU A 284 -22.50 1.28 11.57
N GLY A 285 -21.57 1.28 12.53
CA GLY A 285 -20.97 2.48 13.10
C GLY A 285 -19.69 2.92 12.39
N ALA A 286 -19.32 4.19 12.60
CA ALA A 286 -18.01 4.69 12.22
C ALA A 286 -16.88 3.94 12.96
N VAL A 287 -15.73 3.83 12.32
CA VAL A 287 -14.54 3.18 12.88
C VAL A 287 -13.92 4.05 13.98
N ASP A 288 -13.59 3.44 15.12
CA ASP A 288 -12.81 4.06 16.19
C ASP A 288 -11.31 3.93 15.90
N TYR A 289 -10.80 4.85 15.08
CA TYR A 289 -9.37 4.93 14.79
C TYR A 289 -8.51 5.22 16.02
N ALA A 290 -9.05 5.88 17.06
CA ALA A 290 -8.26 6.21 18.24
C ALA A 290 -7.93 4.94 19.04
N THR A 291 -8.92 4.09 19.29
CA THR A 291 -8.72 2.79 19.96
C THR A 291 -7.79 1.88 19.13
N CYS A 292 -7.95 1.83 17.81
CA CYS A 292 -7.09 1.00 16.96
C CYS A 292 -5.65 1.50 16.84
N LEU A 293 -5.43 2.82 16.73
CA LEU A 293 -4.08 3.41 16.77
C LEU A 293 -3.42 3.16 18.13
N ALA A 294 -4.15 3.38 19.23
CA ALA A 294 -3.63 3.12 20.58
C ALA A 294 -3.22 1.65 20.78
N ALA A 295 -3.95 0.70 20.18
CA ALA A 295 -3.59 -0.72 20.22
C ALA A 295 -2.36 -1.09 19.37
N LEU A 296 -2.11 -0.36 18.28
CA LEU A 296 -0.89 -0.49 17.47
C LEU A 296 0.31 0.16 18.16
N GLU A 297 0.10 1.30 18.84
CA GLU A 297 1.15 2.02 19.58
C GLU A 297 1.51 1.34 20.91
N ALA A 298 0.54 0.68 21.56
CA ALA A 298 0.71 -0.05 22.83
C ALA A 298 1.90 -1.03 22.78
N GLY A 299 2.91 -0.76 23.61
CA GLY A 299 4.20 -1.44 23.59
C GLY A 299 5.37 -0.62 23.06
N GLN A 300 5.19 0.66 22.71
CA GLN A 300 6.29 1.64 22.67
C GLN A 300 6.56 2.21 24.08
N GLU A 301 6.87 1.35 25.05
CA GLU A 301 7.29 1.80 26.38
C GLU A 301 8.76 2.24 26.38
N ALA A 302 8.95 3.56 26.39
CA ALA A 302 10.14 4.25 26.87
C ALA A 302 11.52 3.75 26.38
N SER A 303 11.89 4.07 25.14
CA SER A 303 13.29 4.35 24.76
C SER A 303 13.79 5.69 25.34
N GLY A 304 13.40 5.99 26.58
CA GLY A 304 13.81 7.17 27.33
C GLY A 304 15.16 6.96 28.01
N LEU A 305 16.20 7.60 27.45
CA LEU A 305 17.54 7.86 28.01
C LEU A 305 18.05 6.90 29.13
N ARG A 306 19.08 6.13 28.79
CA ARG A 306 20.27 5.96 29.64
C ARG A 306 21.54 5.98 28.79
#